data_AF-A0A100HLM2-F1
#
_entry.id   AF-A0A100HLM2-F1
#
_cell.length_a   1.000
_cell.length_b   1.000
_cell.length_c   1.000
_cell.angle_alpha   90.00
_cell.angle_beta   90.00
_cell.angle_gamma   90.00
#
_symmetry.space_group_name_H-M   'P 1'
#
loop_
_entity.id
_entity.type
_entity.pdbx_description
1 polymer ?
#
loop_
_entity_poly.entity_id
_entity_poly.type
_entity_poly.pdbx_seq_one_letter_code
_entity_poly.pdbx_strand_id
1 'polypeptide(L)' 'MYHDLLTACRAAGCSNFTLWGVTDLSSWRAAAYPLPFDDDGRPKPAHAALIAALRGPP' A
#
# COMPACT_ATOMS: atom_id res chain seq x y z
N MET A 1 6.48 -1.11 -6.63
CA MET A 1 6.76 -0.46 -5.33
C MET A 1 6.01 -1.11 -4.17
N TYR A 2 4.70 -0.89 -3.97
CA TYR A 2 4.00 -1.45 -2.79
C TYR A 2 4.06 -2.99 -2.69
N HIS A 3 3.90 -3.70 -3.81
CA HIS A 3 4.07 -5.14 -3.87
C HIS A 3 5.45 -5.57 -3.36
N ASP A 4 6.51 -4.91 -3.83
CA ASP A 4 7.89 -5.28 -3.55
C ASP A 4 8.27 -4.97 -2.10
N LEU A 5 7.80 -3.83 -1.57
CA LEU A 5 7.99 -3.46 -0.16
C LEU A 5 7.33 -4.46 0.78
N LEU A 6 6.08 -4.86 0.49
CA LEU A 6 5.38 -5.83 1.31
C LEU A 6 6.01 -7.22 1.19
N THR A 7 6.41 -7.63 -0.01
CA THR A 7 7.12 -8.89 -0.26
C THR A 7 8.45 -8.93 0.50
N ALA A 8 9.21 -7.84 0.50
CA ALA A 8 10.47 -7.72 1.24
C ALA A 8 10.25 -7.79 2.76
N CYS A 9 9.23 -7.11 3.28
CA CYS A 9 8.81 -7.23 4.68
C CYS A 9 8.53 -8.72 5.01
N ARG A 10 7.69 -9.40 4.21
CA ARG A 10 7.40 -10.83 4.42
C ARG A 10 8.64 -11.72 4.41
N ALA A 11 9.54 -11.51 3.44
CA ALA A 11 10.79 -12.28 3.34
C ALA A 11 11.73 -12.06 4.55
N ALA A 12 11.67 -10.88 5.17
CA ALA A 12 12.46 -10.52 6.35
C ALA A 12 11.83 -10.96 7.70
N GLY A 13 10.67 -11.64 7.69
CA GLY A 13 9.96 -12.02 8.93
C GLY A 13 9.29 -10.84 9.66
N CYS A 14 9.09 -9.73 8.97
CA CYS A 14 8.40 -8.54 9.44
C CYS A 14 6.97 -8.87 9.90
N SER A 15 6.62 -8.50 11.14
CA SER A 15 5.32 -8.82 11.73
C SER A 15 4.23 -7.77 11.46
N ASN A 16 4.62 -6.56 11.06
CA ASN A 16 3.70 -5.45 10.82
C ASN A 16 4.15 -4.60 9.64
N PHE A 17 3.19 -4.13 8.84
CA PHE A 17 3.41 -3.21 7.74
C PHE A 17 2.38 -2.09 7.84
N THR A 18 2.82 -0.89 8.23
CA THR A 18 1.93 0.24 8.51
C THR A 18 2.09 1.34 7.47
N LEU A 19 0.96 1.86 6.98
CA LEU A 19 0.89 2.99 6.08
C LEU A 19 0.59 4.26 6.87
N TRP A 20 1.11 5.41 6.41
CA TRP A 20 0.87 6.70 7.06
C TRP A 20 -0.32 7.44 6.44
N GLY A 21 -1.50 6.82 6.57
CA GLY A 21 -2.78 7.33 6.06
C GLY A 21 -3.55 6.31 5.22
N VAL A 22 -4.76 6.69 4.80
CA VAL A 22 -5.66 5.86 3.99
C VAL A 22 -5.87 6.46 2.59
N THR A 23 -6.40 7.67 2.49
CA THR A 23 -6.69 8.37 1.23
C THR A 23 -5.68 9.48 0.97
N ASP A 24 -5.35 9.72 -0.30
CA ASP A 24 -4.44 10.79 -0.71
C ASP A 24 -4.83 12.17 -0.15
N LEU A 25 -6.13 12.48 -0.13
CA LEU A 25 -6.72 13.69 0.45
C LEU A 25 -6.24 14.00 1.87
N SER A 26 -6.07 12.97 2.70
CA SER A 26 -5.70 13.11 4.12
C SER A 26 -4.19 13.00 4.36
N SER A 27 -3.40 12.76 3.31
CA SER A 27 -1.96 12.57 3.45
C SER A 27 -1.25 13.89 3.73
N TRP A 28 -0.33 13.88 4.70
CA TRP A 28 0.65 14.96 4.88
C TRP A 28 1.54 15.23 3.64
N ARG A 29 1.53 14.31 2.66
CA ARG A 29 2.21 14.43 1.36
C ARG A 29 1.22 14.28 0.18
N ALA A 30 0.01 14.81 0.30
CA ALA A 30 -1.08 14.65 -0.68
C ALA A 30 -0.67 14.91 -2.15
N ALA A 31 0.16 15.93 -2.42
CA ALA A 31 0.60 16.28 -3.77
C ALA A 31 1.34 15.16 -4.52
N ALA A 32 1.83 14.13 -3.81
CA ALA A 32 2.53 12.98 -4.41
C ALA A 32 1.61 11.77 -4.64
N TYR A 33 0.33 11.84 -4.28
CA TYR A 33 -0.64 10.74 -4.32
C TYR A 33 -0.09 9.42 -3.73
N PRO A 34 0.43 9.44 -2.48
CA PRO A 34 1.27 8.35 -1.98
C PRO A 34 0.49 7.12 -1.48
N LEU A 35 -0.82 7.21 -1.25
CA LEU A 35 -1.59 6.21 -0.51
C LEU A 35 -2.37 5.25 -1.44
N PRO A 36 -2.91 4.14 -0.90
CA PRO A 36 -3.61 3.13 -1.70
C PRO A 36 -5.01 3.53 -2.16
N PHE A 37 -5.58 4.62 -1.64
CA PHE A 37 -6.91 5.11 -2.01
C PHE A 37 -6.83 6.57 -2.50
N ASP A 38 -7.64 6.90 -3.49
CA ASP A 38 -7.76 8.26 -4.02
C ASP A 38 -8.59 9.17 -3.10
N ASP A 39 -8.79 10.42 -3.51
CA ASP A 39 -9.49 11.45 -2.72
C ASP A 39 -10.97 11.12 -2.47
N ASP A 40 -11.57 10.30 -3.33
CA ASP A 40 -12.95 9.82 -3.21
C ASP A 40 -13.04 8.46 -2.46
N GLY A 41 -11.91 7.96 -1.96
CA GLY A 41 -11.82 6.68 -1.26
C GLY A 41 -11.89 5.45 -2.17
N ARG A 42 -11.69 5.59 -3.49
CA ARG A 42 -11.65 4.46 -4.40
C ARG A 42 -10.27 3.81 -4.39
N PRO A 43 -10.18 2.47 -4.50
CA PRO A 43 -8.90 1.77 -4.47
C PRO A 43 -8.07 2.07 -5.73
N LYS A 44 -6.80 2.39 -5.52
CA LYS A 44 -5.80 2.62 -6.57
C LYS A 44 -5.05 1.33 -6.92
N PRO A 45 -4.27 1.27 -8.02
CA PRO A 45 -3.40 0.12 -8.33
C PRO A 45 -2.46 -0.28 -7.19
N ALA A 46 -2.06 0.68 -6.34
CA ALA A 46 -1.30 0.42 -5.11
C ALA A 46 -2.02 -0.52 -4.14
N HIS A 47 -3.34 -0.39 -3.98
CA HIS A 47 -4.14 -1.30 -3.15
C HIS A 47 -4.14 -2.72 -3.72
N ALA A 48 -4.37 -2.86 -5.03
CA ALA A 48 -4.32 -4.17 -5.70
C ALA A 48 -2.94 -4.84 -5.55
N ALA A 49 -1.86 -4.07 -5.67
CA ALA A 49 -0.49 -4.54 -5.48
C ALA A 49 -0.23 -5.08 -4.06
N LEU A 50 -0.79 -4.44 -3.02
CA LEU A 50 -0.72 -4.93 -1.63
C LEU A 50 -1.47 -6.26 -1.49
N ILE A 51 -2.69 -6.36 -2.03
CA ILE A 51 -3.49 -7.59 -1.97
C ILE A 51 -2.78 -8.75 -2.69
N ALA A 52 -2.17 -8.50 -3.84
CA ALA A 52 -1.39 -9.51 -4.56
C ALA A 52 -0.20 -10.01 -3.72
N ALA A 53 0.56 -9.10 -3.10
CA ALA A 53 1.69 -9.47 -2.25
C ALA A 53 1.27 -10.24 -0.98
N LEU A 54 0.06 -10.00 -0.45
CA LEU A 54 -0.48 -10.77 0.68
C LEU A 54 -0.93 -12.17 0.27
N ARG A 55 -1.62 -12.30 -0.86
CA ARG A 55 -2.15 -13.59 -1.34
C ARG A 55 -1.05 -14.54 -1.82
N GLY A 56 0.09 -14.01 -2.27
CA GLY A 56 1.17 -14.81 -2.86
C GLY A 56 0.82 -15.32 -4.27
N PRO A 57 1.77 -15.96 -4.98
CA PRO A 57 1.45 -16.73 -6.18
C PRO A 57 0.46 -17.86 -5.84
N PRO A 58 -0.36 -18.32 -6.81
CA PRO A 58 -1.14 -19.55 -6.62
C PRO A 58 -0.24 -20.74 -6.25
#